data_AF-A0A2E1KAB1-F1
#
_entry.id   AF-A0A2E1KAB1-F1
#
_cell.length_a   1.000
_cell.length_b   1.000
_cell.length_c   1.000
_cell.angle_alpha   90.00
_cell.angle_beta   90.00
_cell.angle_gamma   90.00
#
_symmetry.space_group_name_H-M   'P 1'
#
loop_
_entity.id
_entity.type
_entity.pdbx_description
1 polymer ?
#
loop_
_entity_poly.entity_id
_entity_poly.type
_entity_poly.pdbx_seq_one_letter_code
_entity_poly.pdbx_strand_id
1 'polypeptide(L)'
;MFDTWRRQVEKDDSTVDAALTKLVDQITPSIYASLKTAVELGRWGNGDRLSEEQLENSLQMVILYEAKNLKSSERIEATLPNGCGDKILQ
;
A
#
# COMPACT_ATOMS: atom_id res chain seq x y z
N MET A 1 10.37 17.24 -28.78
CA MET A 1 11.46 16.32 -28.36
C MET A 1 11.31 15.91 -26.90
N PHE A 2 11.14 16.86 -25.97
CA PHE A 2 10.87 16.54 -24.55
C PHE A 2 9.43 16.03 -24.27
N ASP A 3 8.41 16.49 -25.00
CA ASP A 3 7.01 16.03 -24.81
C ASP A 3 6.77 14.58 -25.25
N THR A 4 7.60 14.05 -26.15
CA THR A 4 7.58 12.63 -26.54
C THR A 4 8.28 11.75 -25.52
N TRP A 5 9.33 12.24 -24.85
CA TRP A 5 10.00 11.53 -23.77
C TRP A 5 9.14 11.49 -22.49
N ARG A 6 8.50 12.60 -22.13
CA ARG A 6 7.59 12.67 -20.97
C ARG A 6 6.40 11.73 -21.12
N ARG A 7 5.76 11.70 -22.30
CA ARG A 7 4.68 10.74 -22.60
C ARG A 7 5.13 9.28 -22.54
N GLN A 8 6.40 9.01 -22.86
CA GLN A 8 6.96 7.67 -22.79
C GLN A 8 7.23 7.28 -21.34
N VAL A 9 7.82 8.18 -20.55
CA VAL A 9 8.03 8.00 -19.10
C VAL A 9 6.71 7.79 -18.35
N GLU A 10 5.68 8.58 -18.63
CA GLU A 10 4.33 8.40 -18.04
C GLU A 10 3.67 7.07 -18.46
N LYS A 11 4.04 6.52 -19.62
CA LYS A 11 3.48 5.26 -20.12
C LYS A 11 4.15 4.04 -19.51
N ASP A 12 5.46 4.10 -19.29
CA ASP A 12 6.21 2.99 -18.69
C ASP A 12 6.00 2.92 -17.17
N ASP A 13 5.91 4.07 -16.47
CA ASP A 13 5.65 4.16 -15.03
C ASP A 13 4.24 3.66 -14.63
N SER A 14 3.20 3.98 -15.41
CA SER A 14 1.83 3.52 -15.12
C SER A 14 1.64 1.99 -15.25
N THR A 15 2.52 1.29 -15.97
CA THR A 15 2.35 -0.15 -16.20
C THR A 15 2.82 -1.00 -15.03
N VAL A 16 3.89 -0.58 -14.35
CA VAL A 16 4.39 -1.27 -13.15
C VAL A 16 3.42 -1.13 -12.00
N ASP A 17 2.90 0.07 -11.70
CA ASP A 17 1.89 0.26 -10.64
C ASP A 17 0.60 -0.53 -10.90
N ALA A 18 0.13 -0.55 -12.15
CA ALA A 18 -1.06 -1.30 -12.53
C ALA A 18 -0.83 -2.82 -12.42
N ALA A 19 0.38 -3.30 -12.72
CA ALA A 19 0.76 -4.69 -12.52
C ALA A 19 0.89 -5.05 -11.04
N LEU A 20 1.54 -4.21 -10.23
CA LEU A 20 1.69 -4.38 -8.79
C LEU A 20 0.32 -4.41 -8.09
N THR A 21 -0.60 -3.52 -8.47
CA THR A 21 -1.97 -3.53 -7.94
C THR A 21 -2.68 -4.87 -8.20
N LYS A 22 -2.54 -5.43 -9.41
CA LYS A 22 -3.09 -6.76 -9.76
C LYS A 22 -2.42 -7.92 -9.02
N LEU A 23 -1.14 -7.78 -8.68
CA LEU A 23 -0.41 -8.76 -7.87
C LEU A 23 -0.87 -8.70 -6.41
N VAL A 24 -1.05 -7.50 -5.86
CA VAL A 24 -1.56 -7.27 -4.51
C VAL A 24 -2.94 -7.89 -4.30
N ASP A 25 -3.78 -7.90 -5.33
CA ASP A 25 -5.07 -8.60 -5.30
C ASP A 25 -4.96 -10.11 -5.11
N GLN A 26 -3.82 -10.72 -5.46
CA GLN A 26 -3.52 -12.14 -5.33
C GLN A 26 -2.65 -12.45 -4.10
N ILE A 27 -2.16 -11.43 -3.39
CA ILE A 27 -1.36 -11.61 -2.18
C ILE A 27 -2.24 -12.18 -1.06
N THR A 28 -1.79 -13.30 -0.50
CA THR A 28 -2.38 -13.87 0.72
C THR A 28 -1.76 -13.22 1.97
N PRO A 29 -2.41 -13.27 3.14
CA PRO A 29 -1.85 -12.75 4.39
C PRO A 29 -0.46 -13.33 4.73
N SER A 30 -0.21 -14.59 4.34
CA SER A 30 1.09 -15.23 4.51
C SER A 30 2.17 -14.63 3.61
N ILE A 31 1.83 -14.29 2.36
CA ILE A 31 2.78 -13.65 1.43
C ILE A 31 3.08 -12.23 1.91
N TYR A 32 2.07 -11.51 2.37
CA TYR A 32 2.23 -10.19 2.97
C TYR A 32 3.20 -10.19 4.16
N ALA A 33 3.03 -11.13 5.10
CA ALA A 33 3.92 -11.25 6.26
C ALA A 33 5.38 -11.53 5.85
N SER A 34 5.57 -12.39 4.85
CA SER A 34 6.89 -12.67 4.29
C SER A 34 7.51 -11.44 3.61
N LEU A 35 6.73 -10.70 2.81
CA LEU A 35 7.19 -9.47 2.16
C LEU A 35 7.59 -8.41 3.18
N LYS A 36 6.77 -8.20 4.22
CA LYS A 36 7.06 -7.27 5.30
C LYS A 36 8.36 -7.61 6.01
N THR A 37 8.52 -8.87 6.42
CA THR A 37 9.76 -9.37 7.04
C THR A 37 10.95 -9.19 6.11
N ALA A 38 10.77 -9.46 4.82
CA ALA A 38 11.85 -9.37 3.86
C ALA A 38 12.32 -7.92 3.65
N VAL A 39 11.39 -6.97 3.63
CA VAL A 39 11.67 -5.53 3.54
C VAL A 39 12.39 -5.02 4.79
N GLU A 40 11.94 -5.42 5.99
CA GLU A 40 12.56 -5.05 7.26
C GLU A 40 13.99 -5.56 7.40
N LEU A 41 14.26 -6.78 6.92
CA LEU A 41 15.59 -7.42 6.97
C LEU A 41 16.46 -7.13 5.75
N GLY A 42 15.90 -6.58 4.66
CA GLY A 42 16.54 -6.47 3.36
C GLY A 42 16.88 -7.82 2.71
N ARG A 43 16.21 -8.91 3.12
CA ARG A 43 16.50 -10.28 2.70
C ARG A 43 15.23 -11.14 2.60
N TRP A 44 15.17 -12.00 1.61
CA TRP A 44 14.15 -13.05 1.53
C TRP A 44 14.25 -14.03 2.71
N GLY A 45 13.15 -14.71 3.04
CA GLY A 45 13.10 -15.70 4.13
C GLY A 45 14.02 -16.92 3.95
N ASN A 46 14.58 -17.10 2.77
CA ASN A 46 15.61 -18.09 2.47
C ASN A 46 17.06 -17.61 2.76
N GLY A 47 17.24 -16.33 3.11
CA GLY A 47 18.54 -15.71 3.42
C GLY A 47 19.16 -14.90 2.29
N ASP A 48 18.58 -14.92 1.09
CA ASP A 48 19.05 -14.16 -0.07
C ASP A 48 18.79 -12.66 0.10
N ARG A 49 19.70 -11.81 -0.40
CA ARG A 49 19.52 -10.36 -0.36
C ARG A 49 18.52 -9.90 -1.43
N LEU A 50 17.69 -8.94 -1.07
CA LEU A 50 16.85 -8.21 -2.03
C LEU A 50 17.72 -7.23 -2.84
N SER A 51 17.47 -7.13 -4.14
CA SER A 51 17.96 -5.98 -4.91
C SER A 51 17.20 -4.71 -4.52
N GLU A 52 17.75 -3.54 -4.84
CA GLU A 52 17.12 -2.25 -4.55
C GLU A 52 15.74 -2.13 -5.24
N GLU A 53 15.65 -2.52 -6.51
CA GLU A 53 14.38 -2.57 -7.26
C GLU A 53 13.39 -3.57 -6.64
N GLN A 54 13.85 -4.73 -6.19
CA GLN A 54 12.98 -5.72 -5.53
C GLN A 54 12.49 -5.24 -4.18
N LEU A 55 13.33 -4.54 -3.42
CA LEU A 55 12.99 -3.93 -2.15
C LEU A 55 11.92 -2.86 -2.34
N GLU A 56 12.12 -1.97 -3.31
CA GLU A 56 11.17 -0.91 -3.67
C GLU A 56 9.82 -1.49 -4.09
N ASN A 57 9.81 -2.45 -5.02
CA ASN A 57 8.59 -3.11 -5.47
C ASN A 57 7.86 -3.85 -4.32
N SER A 58 8.62 -4.50 -3.43
CA SER A 58 8.06 -5.19 -2.26
C SER A 58 7.43 -4.21 -1.27
N LEU A 59 8.08 -3.06 -1.05
CA LEU A 59 7.56 -2.00 -0.20
C LEU A 59 6.28 -1.39 -0.79
N GLN A 60 6.27 -1.08 -2.08
CA GLN A 60 5.07 -0.59 -2.78
C GLN A 60 3.90 -1.59 -2.64
N MET A 61 4.16 -2.90 -2.80
CA MET A 61 3.13 -3.94 -2.60
C MET A 61 2.59 -3.99 -1.17
N VAL A 62 3.46 -3.89 -0.15
CA VAL A 62 3.05 -3.84 1.27
C VAL A 62 2.13 -2.65 1.51
N ILE A 63 2.52 -1.46 1.04
CA ILE A 63 1.73 -0.22 1.19
C ILE A 63 0.36 -0.35 0.51
N LEU A 64 0.31 -0.86 -0.73
CA LEU A 64 -0.95 -1.06 -1.46
C LEU A 64 -1.85 -2.08 -0.75
N TYR A 65 -1.28 -3.18 -0.25
CA TYR A 65 -2.02 -4.18 0.50
C TYR A 65 -2.59 -3.60 1.79
N GLU A 66 -1.79 -2.88 2.57
CA GLU A 66 -2.22 -2.20 3.80
C GLU A 66 -3.31 -1.18 3.49
N ALA A 67 -3.13 -0.32 2.49
CA ALA A 67 -4.12 0.68 2.09
C ALA A 67 -5.47 0.05 1.67
N LYS A 68 -5.46 -1.17 1.12
CA LYS A 68 -6.66 -1.93 0.76
C LYS A 68 -7.32 -2.58 1.98
N ASN A 69 -6.54 -3.17 2.89
CA ASN A 69 -7.06 -3.94 4.03
C ASN A 69 -7.42 -3.05 5.24
N LEU A 70 -6.64 -2.00 5.51
CA LEU A 70 -6.85 -1.09 6.65
C LEU A 70 -8.09 -0.21 6.49
N LYS A 71 -8.54 0.07 5.27
CA LYS A 71 -9.77 0.86 5.00
C LYS A 71 -11.05 0.26 5.58
N SER A 72 -11.05 -1.00 6.01
CA SER A 72 -12.20 -1.65 6.62
C SER A 72 -12.27 -1.49 8.14
N SER A 73 -11.12 -1.43 8.84
CA SER A 73 -11.10 -1.54 10.31
C SER A 73 -11.31 -0.21 11.05
N GLU A 74 -11.16 0.93 10.37
CA GLU A 74 -11.24 2.27 11.00
C GLU A 74 -12.11 3.26 10.23
N ARG A 75 -13.07 2.78 9.44
CA ARG A 75 -14.35 3.50 9.41
C ARG A 75 -15.19 3.00 10.57
N ILE A 76 -14.66 3.13 11.80
CA ILE A 76 -15.52 3.52 12.89
C ILE A 76 -16.06 4.85 12.40
N GLU A 77 -17.19 4.80 11.70
CA GLU A 77 -18.19 5.83 11.81
C GLU A 77 -18.15 6.15 13.29
N ALA A 78 -17.55 7.27 13.64
CA ALA A 78 -17.96 7.96 14.83
C ALA A 78 -19.44 8.20 14.56
N THR A 79 -20.25 7.19 14.87
CA THR A 79 -21.58 7.33 15.39
C THR A 79 -21.31 8.21 16.58
N LEU A 80 -21.23 9.52 16.31
CA LEU A 80 -21.35 10.55 17.30
C LEU A 80 -22.60 10.11 18.04
N PRO A 81 -22.48 9.65 19.30
CA PRO A 81 -23.68 9.31 20.03
C PRO A 81 -24.53 10.58 20.00
N ASN A 82 -25.74 10.42 19.50
CA ASN A 82 -26.76 11.44 19.45
C ASN A 82 -26.69 12.27 20.74
N GLY A 83 -26.54 13.59 20.62
CA GLY A 83 -26.79 14.52 21.72
C GLY A 83 -25.68 15.53 21.98
N CYS A 84 -25.56 16.55 21.12
CA CYS A 84 -25.33 17.90 21.66
C CYS A 84 -26.70 18.57 21.76
N GLY A 85 -27.46 18.08 22.73
CA GLY A 85 -28.65 18.71 23.23
C GLY A 85 -28.46 18.84 24.72
N ASP A 86 -27.65 19.80 25.16
CA ASP A 86 -27.74 20.28 26.53
C ASP A 86 -27.74 21.80 26.55
N LYS A 87 -28.83 22.28 27.13
CA LYS A 87 -29.23 23.67 27.23
C LYS A 87 -28.38 24.39 28.30
N ILE A 88 -28.29 25.71 28.13
CA ILE A 88 -28.04 26.74 29.15
C ILE A 88 -26.57 26.81 29.61
N LEU A 89 -25.93 27.97 29.36
CA LEU A 89 -25.53 28.90 30.41
C LEU A 89 -25.10 30.26 29.79
N GLN A 90 -25.96 31.25 30.06
CA GLN A 90 -25.85 32.72 29.94
C GLN A 90 -25.75 33.37 28.55
#